data_AF-A0A832VBP0-F1
#
_entry.id   AF-A0A832VBP0-F1
#
_cell.length_a   1.000
_cell.length_b   1.000
_cell.length_c   1.000
_cell.angle_alpha   90.00
_cell.angle_beta   90.00
_cell.angle_gamma   90.00
#
_symmetry.space_group_name_H-M   'P 1'
#
loop_
_entity.id
_entity.type
_entity.pdbx_description
1 polymer ?
#
loop_
_entity_poly.entity_id
_entity_poly.type
_entity_poly.pdbx_seq_one_letter_code
_entity_poly.pdbx_strand_id
1 'polypeptide(L)'
;MARVDSLIWLLMGFAQLLIGKQLLADPTMEVIGALLQGTGGSSVMLGIYFLIFLSRHQKEFNQQYLKSENASLVRNVETGELEIIDDSAIMKKNLWYLVPIIFTAFGAISWLVK
;
A
#
# COMPACT_ATOMS: atom_id res chain seq x y z
N MET A 1 3.06 8.58 0.42
CA MET A 1 1.65 8.40 0.02
C MET A 1 1.52 7.23 -0.94
N ALA A 2 2.06 7.28 -2.17
CA ALA A 2 1.93 6.22 -3.17
C ALA A 2 2.18 4.76 -2.69
N ARG A 3 3.12 4.55 -1.74
CA ARG A 3 3.38 3.24 -1.11
C ARG A 3 2.25 2.74 -0.21
N VAL A 4 1.66 3.63 0.59
CA VAL A 4 0.53 3.29 1.46
C VAL A 4 -0.68 3.00 0.59
N ASP A 5 -0.89 3.85 -0.42
CA ASP A 5 -2.07 3.80 -1.28
C ASP A 5 -2.09 2.51 -2.11
N SER A 6 -0.93 2.05 -2.62
CA SER A 6 -0.83 0.77 -3.32
C SER A 6 -1.05 -0.44 -2.41
N LEU A 7 -0.61 -0.38 -1.15
CA LEU A 7 -0.89 -1.42 -0.15
C LEU A 7 -2.38 -1.46 0.23
N ILE A 8 -3.02 -0.30 0.39
CA ILE A 8 -4.46 -0.22 0.65
C ILE A 8 -5.24 -0.76 -0.56
N TRP A 9 -4.82 -0.44 -1.78
CA TRP A 9 -5.44 -0.97 -3.00
C TRP A 9 -5.37 -2.50 -3.05
N LEU A 10 -4.19 -3.06 -2.76
CA LEU A 10 -4.00 -4.51 -2.71
C LEU A 10 -4.86 -5.15 -1.61
N LEU A 11 -4.93 -4.54 -0.43
CA LEU A 11 -5.78 -4.98 0.68
C LEU A 11 -7.26 -5.02 0.28
N MET A 12 -7.75 -3.95 -0.37
CA MET A 12 -9.12 -3.87 -0.85
C MET A 12 -9.43 -4.95 -1.89
N GLY A 13 -8.48 -5.24 -2.78
CA GLY A 13 -8.60 -6.36 -3.73
C GLY A 13 -8.82 -7.71 -3.02
N PHE A 14 -8.03 -8.02 -2.00
CA PHE A 14 -8.23 -9.25 -1.22
C PHE A 14 -9.52 -9.25 -0.41
N ALA A 15 -9.91 -8.12 0.19
CA ALA A 15 -11.20 -8.02 0.87
C ALA A 15 -12.35 -8.33 -0.10
N GLN A 16 -12.27 -7.81 -1.33
CA GLN A 16 -13.27 -8.06 -2.36
C GLN A 16 -13.32 -9.54 -2.79
N LEU A 17 -12.17 -10.19 -2.92
CA LEU A 17 -12.09 -11.63 -3.20
C LEU A 17 -12.70 -12.48 -2.07
N LEU A 18 -12.47 -12.11 -0.81
CA LEU A 18 -13.04 -12.84 0.33
C LEU A 18 -14.57 -12.69 0.40
N ILE A 19 -15.08 -11.47 0.25
CA ILE A 19 -16.51 -11.19 0.20
C ILE A 19 -17.16 -11.89 -1.00
N GLY A 20 -16.53 -11.80 -2.18
CA GLY A 20 -17.01 -12.47 -3.39
C GLY A 20 -17.10 -13.99 -3.24
N LYS A 21 -16.14 -14.62 -2.52
CA LYS A 21 -16.14 -16.07 -2.24
C LYS A 21 -17.35 -16.46 -1.39
N GLN A 22 -17.65 -15.65 -0.37
CA GLN A 22 -18.80 -15.90 0.50
C GLN A 22 -20.13 -15.71 -0.24
N LEU A 23 -20.24 -14.68 -1.07
CA LEU A 23 -21.46 -14.39 -1.83
C LEU A 23 -21.72 -15.39 -2.96
N LEU A 24 -20.68 -16.00 -3.54
CA LEU A 24 -20.83 -17.09 -4.52
C LEU A 24 -21.49 -18.35 -3.93
N ALA A 25 -21.46 -18.52 -2.60
CA ALA A 25 -22.12 -19.65 -1.96
C ALA A 25 -23.66 -19.48 -1.86
N ASP A 26 -24.18 -18.26 -2.08
CA ASP A 26 -25.61 -17.96 -2.09
C ASP A 26 -26.13 -17.88 -3.55
N PRO A 27 -27.08 -18.74 -3.97
CA PRO A 27 -27.64 -18.73 -5.32
C PRO A 27 -28.29 -17.40 -5.72
N THR A 28 -28.75 -16.60 -4.76
CA THR A 28 -29.38 -15.29 -5.03
C THR A 28 -28.36 -14.20 -5.31
N MET A 29 -27.10 -14.40 -4.88
CA MET A 29 -26.02 -13.42 -4.97
C MET A 29 -24.89 -13.87 -5.90
N GLU A 30 -25.05 -14.99 -6.62
CA GLU A 30 -24.02 -15.60 -7.46
C GLU A 30 -23.41 -14.60 -8.47
N VAL A 31 -24.24 -13.79 -9.12
CA VAL A 31 -23.78 -12.78 -10.09
C VAL A 31 -22.90 -11.71 -9.41
N ILE A 32 -23.31 -11.24 -8.22
CA ILE A 32 -22.55 -10.25 -7.45
C ILE A 32 -21.24 -10.87 -6.94
N GLY A 33 -21.30 -12.11 -6.44
CA GLY A 33 -20.13 -12.87 -6.03
C GLY A 33 -19.12 -13.05 -7.15
N ALA A 34 -19.58 -13.41 -8.36
CA ALA A 34 -18.74 -13.57 -9.54
C ALA A 34 -18.09 -12.23 -9.98
N LEU A 35 -18.87 -11.14 -9.98
CA LEU A 35 -18.35 -9.80 -10.29
C LEU A 35 -17.27 -9.37 -9.30
N LEU A 36 -17.50 -9.61 -8.00
CA LEU A 36 -16.55 -9.27 -6.95
C LEU A 36 -15.28 -10.14 -7.03
N GLN A 37 -15.39 -11.41 -7.38
CA GLN A 37 -14.22 -12.27 -7.63
C GLN A 37 -13.41 -11.75 -8.82
N GLY A 38 -14.06 -11.46 -9.95
CA GLY A 38 -13.38 -10.99 -11.16
C GLY A 38 -12.67 -9.66 -10.94
N THR A 39 -13.40 -8.65 -10.49
CA THR A 39 -12.83 -7.30 -10.27
C THR A 39 -11.87 -7.26 -9.07
N GLY A 40 -12.04 -8.14 -8.09
CA GLY A 40 -11.13 -8.30 -6.95
C GLY A 40 -9.79 -8.87 -7.42
N GLY A 41 -9.82 -9.88 -8.28
CA GLY A 41 -8.61 -10.47 -8.89
C GLY A 41 -7.84 -9.45 -9.72
N SER A 42 -8.54 -8.65 -10.53
CA SER A 42 -7.92 -7.54 -11.28
C SER A 42 -7.29 -6.50 -10.35
N SER A 43 -7.96 -6.16 -9.23
CA SER A 43 -7.45 -5.21 -8.25
C SER A 43 -6.20 -5.72 -7.54
N VAL A 44 -6.16 -7.02 -7.20
CA VAL A 44 -4.96 -7.67 -6.65
C VAL A 44 -3.80 -7.63 -7.65
N MET A 45 -4.05 -7.96 -8.92
CA MET A 45 -3.04 -7.90 -9.98
C MET A 45 -2.45 -6.49 -10.13
N LEU A 46 -3.31 -5.46 -10.16
CA LEU A 46 -2.88 -4.07 -10.22
C LEU A 46 -2.10 -3.65 -8.96
N GLY A 47 -2.56 -4.06 -7.77
CA GLY A 47 -1.85 -3.80 -6.52
C GLY A 47 -0.44 -4.39 -6.51
N ILE A 48 -0.28 -5.64 -6.96
CA ILE A 48 1.04 -6.29 -7.11
C ILE A 48 1.90 -5.53 -8.13
N TYR A 49 1.33 -5.18 -9.28
CA TYR A 49 2.04 -4.39 -10.29
C TYR A 49 2.58 -3.07 -9.72
N PHE A 50 1.75 -2.31 -8.99
CA PHE A 50 2.17 -1.07 -8.37
C PHE A 50 3.26 -1.27 -7.32
N LEU A 51 3.21 -2.34 -6.52
CA LEU A 51 4.26 -2.64 -5.55
C LEU A 51 5.59 -2.98 -6.22
N ILE A 52 5.57 -3.76 -7.30
CA ILE A 52 6.76 -4.07 -8.10
C ILE A 52 7.31 -2.81 -8.78
N PHE A 53 6.42 -2.00 -9.37
CA PHE A 53 6.80 -0.76 -10.01
C PHE A 53 7.46 0.20 -9.02
N LEU A 54 6.87 0.36 -7.83
CA LEU A 54 7.38 1.22 -6.79
C LEU A 54 8.71 0.73 -6.21
N SER A 55 8.89 -0.58 -6.07
CA SER A 55 10.17 -1.13 -5.59
C SER A 55 11.30 -0.89 -6.59
N ARG A 56 11.00 -0.96 -7.90
CA ARG A 56 11.97 -0.68 -8.97
C ARG A 56 12.36 0.79 -9.06
N HIS A 57 11.43 1.72 -8.83
CA HIS A 57 11.66 3.16 -8.98
C HIS A 57 11.85 3.90 -7.65
N GLN A 58 12.16 3.17 -6.57
CA GLN A 58 12.23 3.72 -5.22
C GLN A 58 13.21 4.89 -5.07
N LYS A 59 14.33 4.89 -5.82
CA LYS A 59 15.34 5.96 -5.76
C LYS A 59 14.81 7.30 -6.28
N GLU A 60 14.07 7.26 -7.38
CA GLU A 60 13.48 8.45 -8.02
C GLU A 60 12.41 9.09 -7.13
N PHE A 61 11.58 8.27 -6.48
CA PHE A 61 10.57 8.76 -5.53
C PHE A 61 11.16 9.31 -4.22
N ASN A 62 12.27 8.77 -3.72
CA ASN A 62 12.88 9.29 -2.50
C ASN A 62 13.62 10.62 -2.72
N GLN A 63 14.21 10.84 -3.90
CA GLN A 63 14.96 12.07 -4.20
C GLN A 63 14.05 13.26 -4.53
N GLN A 64 12.92 13.03 -5.20
CA GLN A 64 12.00 14.12 -5.58
C GLN A 64 11.05 14.56 -4.45
N TYR A 65 10.96 13.79 -3.37
CA TYR A 65 9.92 13.95 -2.35
C TYR A 65 10.49 14.35 -0.98
N LEU A 66 11.46 15.27 -0.96
CA LEU A 66 11.69 16.11 0.22
C LEU A 66 10.46 17.03 0.33
N LYS A 67 9.48 16.65 1.15
CA LYS A 67 8.34 17.52 1.46
C LYS A 67 8.90 18.78 2.10
N SER A 68 8.92 19.90 1.39
CA SER A 68 9.45 21.17 1.89
C SER A 68 8.80 21.60 3.21
N GLU A 69 7.58 21.10 3.47
CA GLU A 69 6.81 21.32 4.70
C GLU A 69 7.44 20.69 5.95
N ASN A 70 8.17 19.57 5.81
CA ASN A 70 8.84 18.89 6.93
C ASN A 70 10.37 19.02 6.88
N ALA A 71 10.86 19.82 5.96
CA ALA A 71 12.29 20.04 5.76
C ALA A 71 12.74 21.21 6.63
N SER A 72 13.58 20.92 7.62
CA SER A 72 14.26 21.92 8.43
C SER A 72 15.61 22.25 7.80
N LEU A 73 15.91 23.55 7.70
CA LEU A 73 17.24 24.02 7.28
C LEU A 73 18.14 24.03 8.51
N VAL A 74 19.03 23.05 8.60
CA VAL A 74 19.99 22.92 9.68
C VAL A 74 21.37 23.32 9.14
N ARG A 75 22.05 24.21 9.86
CA ARG A 75 23.42 24.59 9.52
C ARG A 75 24.36 23.48 9.96
N ASN A 76 25.09 22.89 9.01
CA ASN A 76 26.10 21.89 9.30
C ASN A 76 27.24 22.54 10.10
N VAL A 77 27.58 21.93 11.24
CA VAL A 77 28.55 22.47 12.21
C VAL A 77 30.00 22.35 11.71
N GLU A 78 30.27 21.43 10.78
CA GLU A 78 31.61 21.16 10.24
C GLU A 78 31.89 21.95 8.96
N THR A 79 30.90 22.12 8.08
CA THR A 79 31.07 22.81 6.79
C THR A 79 30.51 24.23 6.77
N GLY A 80 29.65 24.58 7.73
CA GLY A 80 28.96 25.87 7.78
C GLY A 80 27.85 26.04 6.74
N GLU A 81 27.66 25.06 5.86
CA GLU A 81 26.63 25.05 4.81
C GLU A 81 25.24 24.71 5.37
N LEU A 82 24.19 25.17 4.69
CA LEU A 82 22.81 24.89 5.07
C LEU A 82 22.37 23.57 4.42
N GLU A 83 22.09 22.57 5.25
CA GLU A 83 21.56 21.29 4.80
C GLU A 83 20.06 21.19 5.10
N ILE A 84 19.32 20.58 4.19
CA ILE A 84 17.88 20.33 4.34
C ILE A 84 17.71 18.94 4.97
N ILE A 85 17.20 18.89 6.20
CA ILE A 85 16.96 17.65 6.95
C ILE A 85 15.44 17.45 7.12
N ASP A 86 14.94 16.24 6.83
CA ASP A 86 13.54 15.86 7.07
C ASP A 86 13.34 15.56 8.57
N ASP A 87 12.59 16.41 9.27
CA ASP A 87 12.30 16.29 10.71
C ASP A 87 10.98 15.54 11.00
N SER A 88 10.48 14.79 10.01
CA SER A 88 9.24 14.02 10.20
C SER A 88 9.43 12.88 11.21
N ALA A 89 8.54 12.81 12.21
CA ALA A 89 8.55 11.77 13.22
C ALA A 89 8.42 10.36 12.60
N ILE A 90 9.56 9.66 12.52
CA ILE A 90 9.74 8.34 11.89
C ILE A 90 8.72 7.31 12.41
N MET A 91 8.36 7.42 13.70
CA MET A 91 7.48 6.46 14.38
C MET A 91 6.04 6.44 13.84
N LYS A 92 5.45 7.61 13.52
CA LYS A 92 4.07 7.69 13.01
C LYS A 92 3.96 7.12 11.60
N LYS A 93 5.02 7.30 10.81
CA LYS A 93 5.09 6.82 9.42
C LYS A 93 5.02 5.29 9.36
N ASN A 94 5.71 4.57 10.25
CA ASN A 94 5.77 3.10 10.22
C ASN A 94 4.47 2.38 10.59
N LEU A 95 3.68 2.91 11.54
CA LEU A 95 2.46 2.23 12.00
C LEU A 95 1.39 2.10 10.90
N TRP A 96 1.26 3.12 10.06
CA TRP A 96 0.31 3.14 8.94
C TRP A 96 0.65 2.18 7.80
N TYR A 97 1.89 1.70 7.71
CA TYR A 97 2.27 0.65 6.76
C TYR A 97 2.06 -0.74 7.34
N LEU A 98 2.35 -0.91 8.63
CA LEU A 98 2.33 -2.21 9.28
C LEU A 98 0.93 -2.84 9.23
N VAL A 99 -0.11 -2.02 9.48
CA VAL A 99 -1.50 -2.48 9.50
C VAL A 99 -1.93 -3.05 8.13
N PRO A 100 -1.88 -2.30 7.00
CA PRO A 100 -2.25 -2.85 5.70
C PRO A 100 -1.45 -4.09 5.29
N ILE A 101 -0.15 -4.15 5.61
CA ILE A 101 0.71 -5.29 5.27
C ILE A 101 0.22 -6.56 5.97
N ILE A 102 -0.02 -6.50 7.27
CA ILE A 102 -0.47 -7.64 8.07
C ILE A 102 -1.83 -8.13 7.56
N PHE A 103 -2.80 -7.23 7.39
CA PHE A 103 -4.13 -7.60 6.90
C PHE A 103 -4.10 -8.12 5.46
N THR A 104 -3.25 -7.58 4.60
CA THR A 104 -3.08 -8.08 3.23
C THR A 104 -2.54 -9.51 3.23
N ALA A 105 -1.53 -9.78 4.07
CA ALA A 105 -0.97 -11.13 4.20
C ALA A 105 -2.03 -12.12 4.70
N PHE A 106 -2.80 -11.76 5.73
CA PHE A 106 -3.91 -12.58 6.21
C PHE A 106 -4.99 -12.78 5.14
N GLY A 107 -5.35 -11.74 4.40
CA GLY A 107 -6.33 -11.83 3.32
C GLY A 107 -5.89 -12.77 2.20
N ALA A 108 -4.61 -12.67 1.81
CA ALA A 108 -4.03 -13.56 0.81
C ALA A 108 -4.03 -15.03 1.26
N ILE A 109 -3.62 -15.29 2.50
CA ILE A 109 -3.65 -16.63 3.09
C ILE A 109 -5.08 -17.15 3.14
N SER A 110 -6.01 -16.36 3.68
CA SER A 110 -7.42 -16.74 3.80
C SER A 110 -8.09 -17.00 2.44
N TRP A 111 -7.64 -16.34 1.38
CA TRP A 111 -8.16 -16.58 0.04
C TRP A 111 -7.60 -17.87 -0.59
N LEU A 112 -6.31 -18.17 -0.35
CA LEU A 112 -5.65 -19.39 -0.83
C LEU A 112 -6.09 -20.64 -0.07
N VAL A 113 -6.40 -20.51 1.22
CA VAL A 113 -6.95 -21.60 2.02
C VAL A 113 -8.40 -21.85 1.57
N LYS A 114 -8.67 -23.09 1.17
CA LYS A 114 -9.99 -23.52 0.66
C LYS A 114 -11.05 -23.47 1.75
#